data_AF-A0A972DLP3-F1
#
_entry.id   AF-A0A972DLP3-F1
#
_cell.length_a   1.000
_cell.length_b   1.000
_cell.length_c   1.000
_cell.angle_alpha   90.00
_cell.angle_beta   90.00
_cell.angle_gamma   90.00
#
_symmetry.space_group_name_H-M   'P 1'
#
loop_
_entity.id
_entity.type
_entity.pdbx_description
1 polymer ?
#
loop_
_entity_poly.entity_id
_entity_poly.type
_entity_poly.pdbx_seq_one_letter_code
_entity_poly.pdbx_strand_id
1 'polypeptide(L)'
;VLNDRPAETVTLDEAAKAALLEKLKPGVQIIPELAPYAGCLVIVRDEKDRIGIRAGASYSKRGWAREELFYVEEEGRIIGDIAWQFKDFTLVTATPCNDNYLVIEGGGLCFSGDTPNGDPRGYYQMGIAIQRSRTIIREQWAGLERGRRDTALNSRSGIYALNSVYDVTLENIRAMPWEKNRPDKSKVVRDGTYGIGGGRMLNCTFRNLTAEGGWVAWGVFGTNLNKNFRLENCRLNRVDVHFHCWNLYISNCTIGFKGISVTGGGDLFVENTTRHGGSFINFRPDYGARWDGRIRLRGCTLRPSGNQRVSVLSYRPSNFDYQYPIGFARSIVIDDLVIDYSAAHNSDAPCWLMEIAPFSRTDQGARLFFPQRIEFRNIAVEGREQGIRLIRIPDPRHYDLRRGGGYDESRLTPNCTLICDNVQLEKLAPERVEDAREAHLSIGGETPLDVADSLALYPRVRFTDCSDIRVYLGNCIASVFFERCTVNTVTAPSLRGELVFNDCRLQPCVRQGPAGGFYQVGSSLGTRFTNCTIHAPIVNGKAAPEMVDRIGFLTINQSLEHYHLNTALGNEVLGYLESQGVRLSPQFVARLKSSHGTCEPAALDGERGHP
;
A
#
# COMPACT_ATOMS: atom_id res chain seq x y z
N VAL A 1 -7.77 33.96 -13.94
CA VAL A 1 -7.99 34.47 -12.57
C VAL A 1 -6.63 34.68 -11.92
N LEU A 2 -6.25 35.92 -11.65
CA LEU A 2 -4.90 36.31 -11.18
C LEU A 2 -4.98 36.92 -9.78
N ASN A 3 -3.88 36.86 -9.02
CA ASN A 3 -3.72 37.63 -7.79
C ASN A 3 -3.67 39.14 -8.09
N ASP A 4 -4.07 39.94 -7.10
CA ASP A 4 -4.05 41.41 -7.20
C ASP A 4 -2.61 41.95 -7.21
N ARG A 5 -1.71 41.22 -6.54
CA ARG A 5 -0.27 41.52 -6.47
C ARG A 5 0.54 40.42 -7.17
N PRO A 6 1.59 40.77 -7.92
CA PRO A 6 2.45 39.79 -8.56
C PRO A 6 3.26 39.02 -7.51
N ALA A 7 3.76 37.86 -7.90
CA ALA A 7 4.76 37.15 -7.11
C ALA A 7 6.10 37.92 -7.13
N GLU A 8 6.83 37.87 -6.03
CA GLU A 8 8.14 38.50 -5.88
C GLU A 8 9.21 37.49 -5.49
N THR A 9 10.44 37.76 -5.92
CA THR A 9 11.61 36.99 -5.48
C THR A 9 12.03 37.49 -4.11
N VAL A 10 12.07 36.59 -3.14
CA VAL A 10 12.54 36.89 -1.79
C VAL A 10 14.05 37.12 -1.84
N THR A 11 14.48 38.29 -1.38
CA THR A 11 15.90 38.67 -1.32
C THR A 11 16.38 38.52 0.11
N LEU A 12 17.37 37.65 0.32
CA LEU A 12 17.94 37.37 1.63
C LEU A 12 19.44 37.71 1.58
N ASP A 13 19.94 38.32 2.65
CA ASP A 13 21.39 38.36 2.86
C ASP A 13 21.93 36.96 3.21
N GLU A 14 23.25 36.81 3.25
CA GLU A 14 23.89 35.51 3.50
C GLU A 14 23.50 34.91 4.86
N ALA A 15 23.31 35.74 5.89
CA ALA A 15 22.94 35.27 7.22
C ALA A 15 21.49 34.74 7.23
N ALA A 16 20.55 35.49 6.65
CA ALA A 16 19.15 35.09 6.53
C ALA A 16 18.97 33.88 5.60
N LYS A 17 19.75 33.79 4.52
CA LYS A 17 19.79 32.61 3.65
C LYS A 17 20.21 31.35 4.43
N ALA A 18 21.30 31.44 5.19
CA ALA A 18 21.79 30.32 6.00
C ALA A 18 20.77 29.90 7.07
N ALA A 19 20.16 30.87 7.76
CA ALA A 19 19.18 30.63 8.81
C ALA A 19 17.86 30.03 8.26
N LEU A 20 17.43 30.45 7.07
CA LEU A 20 16.31 29.82 6.35
C LEU A 20 16.65 28.39 5.97
N LEU A 21 17.82 28.15 5.37
CA LEU A 21 18.25 26.83 4.91
C LEU A 21 18.25 25.79 6.05
N GLU A 22 18.70 26.17 7.24
CA GLU A 22 18.69 25.29 8.43
C GLU A 22 17.27 24.83 8.82
N LYS A 23 16.26 25.64 8.50
CA LYS A 23 14.83 25.41 8.79
C LYS A 23 14.08 24.73 7.64
N LEU A 24 14.66 24.60 6.46
CA LEU A 24 14.05 23.89 5.32
C LEU A 24 14.21 22.36 5.45
N LYS A 25 13.59 21.80 6.49
CA LYS A 25 13.59 20.37 6.80
C LYS A 25 12.27 19.89 7.43
N PRO A 26 11.94 18.59 7.34
CA PRO A 26 10.71 18.05 7.91
C PRO A 26 10.56 18.33 9.41
N GLY A 27 9.33 18.60 9.85
CA GLY A 27 8.98 18.84 11.25
C GLY A 27 9.07 20.31 11.69
N VAL A 28 9.68 21.20 10.89
CA VAL A 28 9.67 22.64 11.16
C VAL A 28 8.27 23.21 10.94
N GLN A 29 7.87 24.15 11.80
CA GLN A 29 6.54 24.79 11.79
C GLN A 29 6.61 26.32 11.84
N ILE A 30 7.78 26.89 12.14
CA ILE A 30 8.01 28.34 12.25
C ILE A 30 9.34 28.67 11.58
N ILE A 31 9.32 29.66 10.69
CA ILE A 31 10.46 30.19 9.94
C ILE A 31 10.45 31.73 10.09
N PRO A 32 11.09 32.27 11.15
CA PRO A 32 11.08 33.71 11.43
C PRO A 32 11.62 34.58 10.28
N GLU A 33 12.56 34.05 9.51
CA GLU A 33 13.13 34.74 8.34
C GLU A 33 12.08 35.05 7.25
N LEU A 34 10.96 34.33 7.27
CA LEU A 34 9.85 34.54 6.35
C LEU A 34 8.68 35.31 6.97
N ALA A 35 8.76 35.73 8.24
CA ALA A 35 7.71 36.52 8.90
C ALA A 35 7.30 37.79 8.12
N PRO A 36 8.22 38.54 7.45
CA PRO A 36 7.83 39.67 6.60
C PRO A 36 6.92 39.32 5.41
N TYR A 37 6.82 38.02 5.06
CA TYR A 37 6.00 37.48 3.98
C TYR A 37 4.72 36.82 4.49
N ALA A 38 4.27 37.15 5.71
CA ALA A 38 2.95 36.76 6.20
C ALA A 38 1.86 37.10 5.16
N GLY A 39 0.92 36.19 4.97
CA GLY A 39 -0.09 36.31 3.93
C GLY A 39 0.33 35.76 2.55
N CYS A 40 1.55 35.24 2.39
CA CYS A 40 2.05 34.75 1.11
C CYS A 40 2.11 33.23 1.00
N LEU A 41 1.82 32.73 -0.20
CA LEU A 41 2.24 31.40 -0.63
C LEU A 41 3.71 31.45 -1.03
N VAL A 42 4.57 30.73 -0.31
CA VAL A 42 6.01 30.68 -0.55
C VAL A 42 6.37 29.37 -1.26
N ILE A 43 7.15 29.50 -2.33
CA ILE A 43 7.77 28.37 -3.04
C ILE A 43 9.28 28.48 -2.90
N VAL A 44 9.91 27.43 -2.39
CA VAL A 44 11.37 27.29 -2.34
C VAL A 44 11.81 26.24 -3.34
N ARG A 45 12.82 26.55 -4.15
CA ARG A 45 13.33 25.64 -5.18
C ARG A 45 14.85 25.60 -5.22
N ASP A 46 15.38 24.39 -5.35
CA ASP A 46 16.75 24.12 -5.77
C ASP A 46 16.78 23.49 -7.17
N GLU A 47 17.09 24.28 -8.20
CA GLU A 47 17.24 23.77 -9.57
C GLU A 47 18.50 22.92 -9.77
N LYS A 48 19.46 22.96 -8.83
CA LYS A 48 20.70 22.15 -8.89
C LYS A 48 20.50 20.75 -8.31
N ASP A 49 19.47 20.53 -7.49
CA ASP A 49 19.09 19.22 -6.96
C ASP A 49 17.87 18.66 -7.71
N ARG A 50 18.10 17.66 -8.58
CA ARG A 50 17.04 17.03 -9.39
C ARG A 50 16.64 15.69 -8.80
N ILE A 51 15.39 15.62 -8.33
CA ILE A 51 14.73 14.41 -7.82
C ILE A 51 13.65 13.96 -8.79
N GLY A 52 12.83 12.95 -8.47
CA GLY A 52 11.67 12.65 -9.29
C GLY A 52 11.99 12.06 -10.66
N ILE A 53 13.17 11.46 -10.90
CA ILE A 53 13.50 10.95 -12.23
C ILE A 53 12.57 9.80 -12.60
N ARG A 54 11.96 9.89 -13.78
CA ARG A 54 10.94 8.94 -14.23
C ARG A 54 11.56 7.68 -14.84
N ALA A 55 11.19 6.50 -14.34
CA ALA A 55 11.65 5.22 -14.87
C ALA A 55 10.95 4.87 -16.20
N GLY A 56 11.72 4.34 -17.17
CA GLY A 56 11.26 4.02 -18.53
C GLY A 56 12.07 4.71 -19.62
N ALA A 57 12.30 4.03 -20.76
CA ALA A 57 13.20 4.48 -21.83
C ALA A 57 12.66 5.69 -22.60
N SER A 58 11.34 5.81 -22.75
CA SER A 58 10.69 6.89 -23.51
C SER A 58 10.50 8.19 -22.72
N TYR A 59 10.91 8.23 -21.45
CA TYR A 59 10.69 9.39 -20.58
C TYR A 59 11.95 10.22 -20.40
N SER A 60 11.75 11.54 -20.30
CA SER A 60 12.80 12.49 -19.95
C SER A 60 13.44 12.13 -18.61
N LYS A 61 14.78 12.23 -18.57
CA LYS A 61 15.59 12.02 -17.36
C LYS A 61 15.90 13.31 -16.61
N ARG A 62 15.21 14.40 -16.93
CA ARG A 62 15.41 15.72 -16.29
C ARG A 62 15.02 15.73 -14.80
N GLY A 63 14.09 14.87 -14.38
CA GLY A 63 13.53 14.92 -13.03
C GLY A 63 12.79 16.23 -12.74
N TRP A 64 12.60 16.53 -11.47
CA TRP A 64 12.02 17.74 -10.89
C TRP A 64 13.05 18.41 -9.99
N ALA A 65 13.08 19.74 -9.96
CA ALA A 65 13.84 20.44 -8.93
C ALA A 65 13.33 20.02 -7.55
N ARG A 66 14.21 19.93 -6.55
CA ARG A 66 13.77 19.83 -5.16
C ARG A 66 13.00 21.11 -4.85
N GLU A 67 11.73 20.96 -4.56
CA GLU A 67 10.81 22.07 -4.41
C GLU A 67 9.91 21.85 -3.20
N GLU A 68 9.60 22.94 -2.53
CA GLU A 68 8.73 23.00 -1.37
C GLU A 68 7.76 24.19 -1.49
N LEU A 69 6.56 24.02 -0.96
CA LEU A 69 5.42 24.95 -1.04
C LEU A 69 4.71 24.99 0.32
N PHE A 70 4.64 26.18 0.92
CA PHE A 70 3.89 26.42 2.15
C PHE A 70 3.36 27.85 2.19
N TYR A 71 2.32 28.07 2.99
CA TYR A 71 1.77 29.41 3.26
C TYR A 71 2.37 29.95 4.54
N VAL A 72 2.69 31.25 4.58
CA VAL A 72 3.28 31.89 5.75
C VAL A 72 2.23 32.72 6.47
N GLU A 73 2.03 32.43 7.74
CA GLU A 73 1.23 33.17 8.70
C GLU A 73 2.11 34.13 9.50
N GLU A 74 1.47 34.91 10.38
CA GLU A 74 2.13 35.80 11.34
C GLU A 74 3.29 35.10 12.07
N GLU A 75 4.31 35.90 12.39
CA GLU A 75 5.55 35.46 13.08
C GLU A 75 6.33 34.36 12.33
N GLY A 76 6.01 34.11 11.05
CA GLY A 76 6.68 33.12 10.22
C GLY A 76 6.18 31.69 10.42
N ARG A 77 5.02 31.50 11.08
CA ARG A 77 4.38 30.17 11.17
C ARG A 77 4.03 29.67 9.77
N ILE A 78 4.29 28.40 9.46
CA ILE A 78 3.99 27.83 8.14
C ILE A 78 2.77 26.90 8.16
N ILE A 79 2.00 26.92 7.08
CA ILE A 79 0.94 25.96 6.78
C ILE A 79 1.37 25.15 5.55
N GLY A 80 1.38 23.83 5.69
CA GLY A 80 1.93 22.91 4.70
C GLY A 80 3.28 22.37 5.16
N ASP A 81 3.32 21.09 5.51
CA ASP A 81 4.53 20.47 6.06
C ASP A 81 5.67 20.48 5.05
N ILE A 82 6.89 20.66 5.52
CA ILE A 82 8.09 20.47 4.69
C ILE A 82 8.34 18.96 4.49
N ALA A 83 8.34 18.53 3.24
CA ALA A 83 8.45 17.12 2.83
C ALA A 83 9.90 16.65 2.68
N TRP A 84 10.84 17.58 2.48
CA TRP A 84 12.24 17.28 2.16
C TRP A 84 13.19 18.18 2.92
N GLN A 85 14.36 17.65 3.26
CA GLN A 85 15.47 18.47 3.70
C GLN A 85 16.20 19.06 2.49
N PHE A 86 16.49 20.37 2.54
CA PHE A 86 17.26 21.07 1.53
C PHE A 86 18.75 21.11 1.91
N LYS A 87 19.62 21.04 0.90
CA LYS A 87 21.07 21.23 1.04
C LYS A 87 21.50 22.65 0.65
N ASP A 88 20.77 23.24 -0.29
CA ASP A 88 20.84 24.64 -0.72
C ASP A 88 19.48 24.98 -1.36
N PHE A 89 19.30 26.23 -1.79
CA PHE A 89 18.21 26.62 -2.68
C PHE A 89 18.68 27.71 -3.65
N THR A 90 18.06 27.71 -4.84
CA THR A 90 18.36 28.64 -5.93
C THR A 90 17.37 29.80 -6.01
N LEU A 91 16.12 29.60 -5.56
CA LEU A 91 15.06 30.59 -5.66
C LEU A 91 14.07 30.42 -4.53
N VAL A 92 13.64 31.54 -3.96
CA VAL A 92 12.49 31.63 -3.08
C VAL A 92 11.54 32.66 -3.68
N THR A 93 10.29 32.27 -3.89
CA THR A 93 9.24 33.13 -4.44
C THR A 93 8.13 33.27 -3.42
N ALA A 94 7.77 34.50 -3.08
CA ALA A 94 6.60 34.82 -2.27
C ALA A 94 5.48 35.33 -3.19
N THR A 95 4.33 34.66 -3.17
CA THR A 95 3.14 35.09 -3.91
C THR A 95 2.11 35.59 -2.91
N PRO A 96 1.82 36.90 -2.86
CA PRO A 96 0.83 37.43 -1.93
C PRO A 96 -0.54 36.84 -2.22
N CYS A 97 -1.17 36.25 -1.20
CA CYS A 97 -2.55 35.81 -1.28
C CYS A 97 -3.47 36.97 -0.94
N ASN A 98 -4.64 37.00 -1.56
CA ASN A 98 -5.67 37.99 -1.23
C ASN A 98 -6.30 37.70 0.13
N ASP A 99 -6.77 38.75 0.81
CA ASP A 99 -7.42 38.60 2.11
C ASP A 99 -8.86 38.07 1.99
N ASN A 100 -9.49 38.22 0.83
CA ASN A 100 -10.85 37.79 0.54
C ASN A 100 -10.92 36.65 -0.48
N TYR A 101 -12.05 35.93 -0.46
CA TYR A 101 -12.35 34.96 -1.50
C TYR A 101 -12.91 35.64 -2.74
N LEU A 102 -12.42 35.23 -3.90
CA LEU A 102 -13.12 35.43 -5.16
C LEU A 102 -14.04 34.24 -5.41
N VAL A 103 -15.34 34.49 -5.65
CA VAL A 103 -16.32 33.47 -6.02
C VAL A 103 -16.72 33.65 -7.48
N ILE A 104 -16.50 32.62 -8.29
CA ILE A 104 -16.99 32.53 -9.66
C ILE A 104 -18.10 31.47 -9.67
N GLU A 105 -19.34 31.90 -9.89
CA GLU A 105 -20.52 31.06 -9.78
C GLU A 105 -21.32 31.04 -11.07
N GLY A 106 -21.80 29.84 -11.43
CA GLY A 106 -22.68 29.65 -12.58
C GLY A 106 -21.92 29.56 -13.91
N GLY A 107 -22.58 28.96 -14.90
CA GLY A 107 -22.15 28.98 -16.30
C GLY A 107 -21.94 27.60 -16.94
N GLY A 108 -22.05 27.59 -18.27
CA GLY A 108 -21.80 26.44 -19.12
C GLY A 108 -20.63 26.71 -20.08
N LEU A 109 -19.66 25.81 -20.13
CA LEU A 109 -18.54 25.83 -21.07
C LEU A 109 -18.79 24.77 -22.15
N CYS A 110 -19.08 25.22 -23.38
CA CYS A 110 -19.29 24.35 -24.53
C CYS A 110 -18.03 24.32 -25.42
N PHE A 111 -17.61 23.12 -25.82
CA PHE A 111 -16.44 22.92 -26.68
C PHE A 111 -16.83 22.26 -28.02
N SER A 112 -16.21 22.69 -29.12
CA SER A 112 -16.43 22.11 -30.45
C SER A 112 -15.94 20.65 -30.56
N GLY A 113 -14.95 20.27 -29.73
CA GLY A 113 -14.30 18.96 -29.73
C GLY A 113 -13.20 18.80 -30.78
N ASP A 114 -12.91 19.85 -31.56
CA ASP A 114 -11.99 19.79 -32.69
C ASP A 114 -10.53 19.99 -32.28
N THR A 115 -9.61 19.58 -33.16
CA THR A 115 -8.20 19.94 -33.08
C THR A 115 -8.05 21.45 -33.34
N PRO A 116 -7.43 22.22 -32.43
CA PRO A 116 -7.14 23.63 -32.70
C PRO A 116 -6.17 23.76 -33.89
N ASN A 117 -6.27 24.86 -34.64
CA ASN A 117 -5.31 25.20 -35.68
C ASN A 117 -3.91 25.41 -35.03
N GLY A 118 -2.91 24.60 -35.39
CA GLY A 118 -1.57 24.71 -34.83
C GLY A 118 -0.80 23.38 -34.77
N ASP A 119 0.36 23.39 -34.09
CA ASP A 119 1.16 22.18 -33.89
C ASP A 119 0.36 21.16 -33.05
N PRO A 120 0.17 19.92 -33.53
CA PRO A 120 -0.51 18.88 -32.75
C PRO A 120 0.23 18.53 -31.44
N ARG A 121 1.47 18.97 -31.26
CA ARG A 121 2.31 18.68 -30.10
C ARG A 121 2.03 19.64 -28.94
N GLY A 122 2.00 19.08 -27.73
CA GLY A 122 1.92 19.85 -26.48
C GLY A 122 0.56 19.82 -25.82
N TYR A 123 0.49 20.47 -24.66
CA TYR A 123 -0.72 20.58 -23.86
C TYR A 123 -1.43 21.91 -24.12
N TYR A 124 -2.71 21.82 -24.47
CA TYR A 124 -3.57 22.97 -24.67
C TYR A 124 -4.38 23.22 -23.39
N GLN A 125 -4.30 24.45 -22.88
CA GLN A 125 -5.19 24.91 -21.81
C GLN A 125 -6.53 25.30 -22.41
N MET A 126 -7.60 24.94 -21.73
CA MET A 126 -8.95 25.29 -22.12
C MET A 126 -9.66 25.89 -20.90
N GLY A 127 -10.61 26.81 -21.10
CA GLY A 127 -11.40 27.34 -20.00
C GLY A 127 -10.64 28.30 -19.08
N ILE A 128 -10.64 28.01 -17.77
CA ILE A 128 -10.30 28.94 -16.69
C ILE A 128 -8.94 28.58 -16.08
N ALA A 129 -7.95 29.45 -16.31
CA ALA A 129 -6.69 29.43 -15.56
C ALA A 129 -6.86 30.12 -14.19
N ILE A 130 -6.50 29.41 -13.12
CA ILE A 130 -6.66 29.81 -11.73
C ILE A 130 -5.27 29.94 -11.11
N GLN A 131 -4.82 31.18 -11.00
CA GLN A 131 -3.53 31.55 -10.40
C GLN A 131 -3.75 32.51 -9.23
N ARG A 132 -4.99 32.62 -8.76
CA ARG A 132 -5.40 33.41 -7.60
C ARG A 132 -5.68 32.49 -6.43
N SER A 133 -5.00 32.73 -5.31
CA SER A 133 -5.29 32.02 -4.04
C SER A 133 -6.64 32.48 -3.47
N ARG A 134 -7.25 31.73 -2.54
CA ARG A 134 -8.58 32.04 -1.99
C ARG A 134 -9.62 32.24 -3.09
N THR A 135 -9.80 31.20 -3.93
CA THR A 135 -10.76 31.22 -5.04
C THR A 135 -11.74 30.08 -4.90
N ILE A 136 -13.02 30.36 -5.10
CA ILE A 136 -14.08 29.34 -5.18
C ILE A 136 -14.67 29.41 -6.59
N ILE A 137 -14.65 28.30 -7.31
CA ILE A 137 -15.41 28.15 -8.56
C ILE A 137 -16.50 27.12 -8.33
N ARG A 138 -17.75 27.50 -8.60
CA ARG A 138 -18.89 26.63 -8.34
C ARG A 138 -20.05 26.75 -9.30
N GLU A 139 -20.91 25.73 -9.28
CA GLU A 139 -22.15 25.67 -10.08
C GLU A 139 -21.89 25.74 -11.58
N GLN A 140 -20.92 24.97 -12.07
CA GLN A 140 -20.53 25.01 -13.48
C GLN A 140 -20.68 23.67 -14.18
N TRP A 141 -20.98 23.76 -15.47
CA TRP A 141 -21.03 22.61 -16.36
C TRP A 141 -20.06 22.80 -17.52
N ALA A 142 -19.35 21.73 -17.88
CA ALA A 142 -18.50 21.72 -19.07
C ALA A 142 -18.81 20.49 -19.93
N GLY A 143 -18.93 20.69 -21.23
CA GLY A 143 -19.30 19.65 -22.18
C GLY A 143 -19.05 20.01 -23.64
N LEU A 144 -19.31 19.04 -24.51
CA LEU A 144 -19.29 19.28 -25.96
C LEU A 144 -20.57 19.99 -26.39
N GLU A 145 -20.46 20.79 -27.44
CA GLU A 145 -21.62 21.29 -28.17
C GLU A 145 -22.53 20.14 -28.64
N ARG A 146 -23.83 20.41 -28.72
CA ARG A 146 -24.83 19.40 -29.08
C ARG A 146 -24.49 18.77 -30.43
N GLY A 147 -24.37 17.45 -30.46
CA GLY A 147 -24.07 16.67 -31.67
C GLY A 147 -22.58 16.59 -32.04
N ARG A 148 -21.68 17.25 -31.29
CA ARG A 148 -20.23 17.15 -31.50
C ARG A 148 -19.62 15.96 -30.76
N ARG A 149 -18.40 15.58 -31.17
CA ARG A 149 -17.55 14.55 -30.54
C ARG A 149 -16.14 15.11 -30.32
N ASP A 150 -15.42 14.54 -29.35
CA ASP A 150 -14.00 14.84 -29.14
C ASP A 150 -13.13 14.19 -30.23
N THR A 151 -12.84 14.94 -31.28
CA THR A 151 -11.99 14.51 -32.39
C THR A 151 -10.55 15.00 -32.27
N ALA A 152 -10.25 15.85 -31.29
CA ALA A 152 -8.92 16.42 -31.13
C ALA A 152 -7.86 15.36 -30.84
N LEU A 153 -6.69 15.53 -31.46
CA LEU A 153 -5.52 14.67 -31.25
C LEU A 153 -4.51 15.25 -30.25
N ASN A 154 -4.78 16.46 -29.76
CA ASN A 154 -3.94 17.18 -28.82
C ASN A 154 -4.24 16.82 -27.37
N SER A 155 -3.20 16.85 -26.55
CA SER A 155 -3.31 16.71 -25.10
C SER A 155 -3.88 18.01 -24.49
N ARG A 156 -4.71 17.88 -23.45
CA ARG A 156 -5.32 19.02 -22.75
C ARG A 156 -4.89 19.04 -21.29
N SER A 157 -4.58 20.23 -20.77
CA SER A 157 -4.08 20.41 -19.41
C SER A 157 -5.16 20.79 -18.39
N GLY A 158 -6.44 20.78 -18.79
CA GLY A 158 -7.57 21.10 -17.93
C GLY A 158 -8.48 22.16 -18.53
N ILE A 159 -9.77 22.08 -18.19
CA ILE A 159 -10.78 23.14 -18.31
C ILE A 159 -10.65 24.09 -17.11
N TYR A 160 -10.31 23.54 -15.96
CA TYR A 160 -9.92 24.27 -14.76
C TYR A 160 -8.45 23.96 -14.51
N ALA A 161 -7.59 24.98 -14.59
CA ALA A 161 -6.15 24.82 -14.48
C ALA A 161 -5.61 25.62 -13.28
N LEU A 162 -5.29 24.94 -12.18
CA LEU A 162 -4.82 25.55 -10.93
C LEU A 162 -3.29 25.61 -10.92
N ASN A 163 -2.67 26.77 -10.69
CA ASN A 163 -1.21 26.86 -10.67
C ASN A 163 -0.72 27.85 -9.62
N SER A 164 0.13 27.37 -8.70
CA SER A 164 0.70 28.15 -7.59
C SER A 164 -0.39 28.85 -6.78
N VAL A 165 -1.27 28.05 -6.18
CA VAL A 165 -2.44 28.55 -5.44
C VAL A 165 -2.51 27.98 -4.03
N TYR A 166 -3.02 28.81 -3.13
CA TYR A 166 -3.38 28.47 -1.77
C TYR A 166 -4.89 28.57 -1.61
N ASP A 167 -5.49 27.56 -0.99
CA ASP A 167 -6.88 27.56 -0.52
C ASP A 167 -7.89 27.85 -1.65
N VAL A 168 -8.01 26.90 -2.57
CA VAL A 168 -8.92 26.97 -3.71
C VAL A 168 -9.92 25.82 -3.67
N THR A 169 -11.20 26.15 -3.90
CA THR A 169 -12.27 25.17 -3.95
C THR A 169 -12.89 25.10 -5.35
N LEU A 170 -13.02 23.89 -5.88
CA LEU A 170 -13.91 23.58 -7.00
C LEU A 170 -15.12 22.82 -6.44
N GLU A 171 -16.32 23.34 -6.65
CA GLU A 171 -17.53 22.81 -6.00
C GLU A 171 -18.72 22.70 -6.97
N ASN A 172 -19.46 21.59 -6.93
CA ASN A 172 -20.67 21.42 -7.75
C ASN A 172 -20.39 21.62 -9.26
N ILE A 173 -19.29 21.03 -9.75
CA ILE A 173 -18.88 21.13 -11.16
C ILE A 173 -19.02 19.78 -11.86
N ARG A 174 -19.64 19.81 -13.04
CA ARG A 174 -19.54 18.71 -14.01
C ARG A 174 -18.43 19.01 -15.02
N ALA A 175 -17.32 18.29 -14.93
CA ALA A 175 -16.18 18.42 -15.83
C ALA A 175 -16.15 17.31 -16.89
N MET A 176 -15.41 17.54 -17.97
CA MET A 176 -15.25 16.57 -19.06
C MET A 176 -14.04 15.64 -18.86
N PRO A 177 -14.23 14.31 -18.86
CA PRO A 177 -13.13 13.36 -18.98
C PRO A 177 -12.83 13.10 -20.46
N TRP A 178 -11.90 13.85 -21.04
CA TRP A 178 -11.54 13.80 -22.46
C TRP A 178 -11.10 12.41 -22.93
N GLU A 179 -11.38 12.12 -24.20
CA GLU A 179 -11.01 10.87 -24.84
C GLU A 179 -9.52 10.87 -25.18
N LYS A 180 -8.80 9.82 -24.78
CA LYS A 180 -7.41 9.62 -25.22
C LYS A 180 -7.29 8.54 -26.28
N ASN A 181 -7.97 7.42 -26.06
CA ASN A 181 -7.98 6.33 -27.02
C ASN A 181 -8.99 6.64 -28.14
N ARG A 182 -8.82 6.03 -29.31
CA ARG A 182 -9.80 6.06 -30.41
C ARG A 182 -9.97 4.64 -30.96
N PRO A 183 -11.10 4.32 -31.61
CA PRO A 183 -11.28 3.03 -32.30
C PRO A 183 -10.19 2.78 -33.35
N ASP A 184 -9.83 3.83 -34.09
CA ASP A 184 -8.66 3.85 -34.97
C ASP A 184 -7.39 4.03 -34.12
N LYS A 185 -6.63 2.94 -33.98
CA LYS A 185 -5.39 2.91 -33.18
C LYS A 185 -4.28 3.78 -33.74
N SER A 186 -4.38 4.26 -34.99
CA SER A 186 -3.43 5.23 -35.56
C SER A 186 -3.68 6.66 -35.07
N LYS A 187 -4.84 6.94 -34.47
CA LYS A 187 -5.29 8.28 -34.06
C LYS A 187 -5.42 8.40 -32.54
N VAL A 188 -4.35 8.14 -31.80
CA VAL A 188 -4.36 8.26 -30.33
C VAL A 188 -3.80 9.60 -29.87
N VAL A 189 -4.38 10.17 -28.81
CA VAL A 189 -3.77 11.30 -28.11
C VAL A 189 -2.52 10.79 -27.40
N ARG A 190 -1.37 11.39 -27.73
CA ARG A 190 -0.05 10.88 -27.32
C ARG A 190 0.15 10.92 -25.80
N ASP A 191 -0.16 12.05 -25.17
CA ASP A 191 0.04 12.24 -23.74
C ASP A 191 -1.28 12.11 -22.96
N GLY A 192 -1.23 12.39 -21.66
CA GLY A 192 -2.46 12.47 -20.88
C GLY A 192 -3.31 13.68 -21.28
N THR A 193 -4.61 13.58 -21.11
CA THR A 193 -5.56 14.66 -21.41
C THR A 193 -6.58 14.77 -20.29
N TYR A 194 -6.82 16.00 -19.81
CA TYR A 194 -7.47 16.23 -18.52
C TYR A 194 -8.55 17.30 -18.61
N GLY A 195 -9.62 17.12 -17.84
CA GLY A 195 -10.68 18.12 -17.62
C GLY A 195 -10.37 19.09 -16.49
N ILE A 196 -9.49 18.73 -15.56
CA ILE A 196 -8.96 19.57 -14.48
C ILE A 196 -7.46 19.30 -14.42
N GLY A 197 -6.65 20.33 -14.32
CA GLY A 197 -5.21 20.17 -14.12
C GLY A 197 -4.70 21.10 -13.06
N GLY A 198 -3.53 20.79 -12.55
CA GLY A 198 -2.86 21.75 -11.69
C GLY A 198 -1.48 21.38 -11.22
N GLY A 199 -0.81 22.37 -10.65
CA GLY A 199 0.52 22.27 -10.10
C GLY A 199 0.71 23.23 -8.93
N ARG A 200 1.45 22.83 -7.89
CA ARG A 200 1.77 23.70 -6.73
C ARG A 200 0.49 24.19 -6.05
N MET A 201 -0.29 23.22 -5.59
CA MET A 201 -1.59 23.44 -4.99
C MET A 201 -1.51 23.18 -3.49
N LEU A 202 -1.81 24.17 -2.66
CA LEU A 202 -1.85 24.00 -1.20
C LEU A 202 -3.27 24.23 -0.67
N ASN A 203 -3.74 23.37 0.22
CA ASN A 203 -5.07 23.46 0.85
C ASN A 203 -6.23 23.51 -0.15
N CYS A 204 -6.14 22.80 -1.28
CA CYS A 204 -7.22 22.79 -2.26
C CYS A 204 -8.29 21.73 -1.94
N THR A 205 -9.55 22.03 -2.29
CA THR A 205 -10.68 21.11 -2.08
C THR A 205 -11.52 20.95 -3.34
N PHE A 206 -11.74 19.71 -3.75
CA PHE A 206 -12.68 19.37 -4.81
C PHE A 206 -13.91 18.73 -4.17
N ARG A 207 -15.07 19.38 -4.27
CA ARG A 207 -16.31 18.96 -3.62
C ARG A 207 -17.42 18.75 -4.63
N ASN A 208 -18.11 17.61 -4.53
CA ASN A 208 -19.27 17.30 -5.37
C ASN A 208 -18.97 17.46 -6.87
N LEU A 209 -17.80 17.00 -7.30
CA LEU A 209 -17.40 17.04 -8.70
C LEU A 209 -17.87 15.78 -9.42
N THR A 210 -18.40 15.94 -10.63
CA THR A 210 -18.77 14.83 -11.51
C THR A 210 -17.95 14.86 -12.79
N ALA A 211 -17.25 13.77 -13.09
CA ALA A 211 -16.52 13.59 -14.33
C ALA A 211 -16.29 12.11 -14.63
N GLU A 212 -17.36 11.47 -15.10
CA GLU A 212 -17.36 10.05 -15.41
C GLU A 212 -17.03 9.78 -16.88
N GLY A 213 -16.20 8.78 -17.10
CA GLY A 213 -15.79 8.36 -18.43
C GLY A 213 -15.47 6.88 -18.46
N GLY A 214 -15.81 6.23 -19.57
CA GLY A 214 -15.49 4.82 -19.82
C GLY A 214 -14.03 4.61 -20.21
N TRP A 215 -13.73 3.43 -20.78
CA TRP A 215 -12.36 2.99 -21.10
C TRP A 215 -11.57 3.89 -22.06
N VAL A 216 -12.29 4.61 -22.92
CA VAL A 216 -11.75 5.51 -23.95
C VAL A 216 -11.27 6.83 -23.34
N ALA A 217 -11.93 7.30 -22.28
CA ALA A 217 -11.55 8.49 -21.54
C ALA A 217 -10.26 8.27 -20.75
N TRP A 218 -9.42 9.29 -20.62
CA TRP A 218 -8.15 9.16 -19.89
C TRP A 218 -8.27 9.33 -18.38
N GLY A 219 -8.79 10.47 -17.95
CA GLY A 219 -8.88 10.84 -16.55
C GLY A 219 -9.31 12.28 -16.41
N VAL A 220 -10.20 12.57 -15.45
CA VAL A 220 -10.69 13.91 -15.20
C VAL A 220 -9.57 14.85 -14.78
N PHE A 221 -8.62 14.41 -13.95
CA PHE A 221 -7.55 15.30 -13.52
C PHE A 221 -6.18 14.65 -13.43
N GLY A 222 -5.16 15.49 -13.68
CA GLY A 222 -3.75 15.18 -13.57
C GLY A 222 -3.02 16.35 -12.93
N THR A 223 -2.43 16.12 -11.77
CA THR A 223 -1.83 17.19 -10.93
C THR A 223 -0.41 16.85 -10.48
N ASN A 224 0.32 17.85 -9.98
CA ASN A 224 1.69 17.71 -9.46
C ASN A 224 1.91 18.64 -8.27
N LEU A 225 2.73 18.24 -7.30
CA LEU A 225 3.17 19.09 -6.19
C LEU A 225 1.97 19.66 -5.43
N ASN A 226 1.11 18.78 -4.94
CA ASN A 226 -0.08 19.15 -4.17
C ASN A 226 0.17 18.91 -2.68
N LYS A 227 -0.33 19.79 -1.82
CA LYS A 227 -0.30 19.63 -0.38
C LYS A 227 -1.66 19.87 0.25
N ASN A 228 -2.04 19.02 1.21
CA ASN A 228 -3.33 19.10 1.91
C ASN A 228 -4.52 19.12 0.94
N PHE A 229 -4.55 18.14 0.04
CA PHE A 229 -5.55 18.09 -1.03
C PHE A 229 -6.74 17.23 -0.61
N ARG A 230 -7.97 17.74 -0.81
CA ARG A 230 -9.21 17.07 -0.41
C ARG A 230 -10.12 16.79 -1.61
N LEU A 231 -10.69 15.59 -1.64
CA LEU A 231 -11.79 15.19 -2.52
C LEU A 231 -12.97 14.75 -1.66
N GLU A 232 -14.12 15.39 -1.85
CA GLU A 232 -15.30 15.21 -1.01
C GLU A 232 -16.53 15.00 -1.90
N ASN A 233 -17.29 13.93 -1.68
CA ASN A 233 -18.56 13.68 -2.37
C ASN A 233 -18.45 13.64 -3.91
N CYS A 234 -17.29 13.25 -4.46
CA CYS A 234 -17.04 13.31 -5.90
C CYS A 234 -17.36 11.99 -6.62
N ARG A 235 -17.75 12.06 -7.89
CA ARG A 235 -17.89 10.93 -8.82
C ARG A 235 -16.98 11.12 -10.03
N LEU A 236 -15.78 10.53 -9.96
CA LEU A 236 -14.67 10.81 -10.89
C LEU A 236 -14.18 9.54 -11.55
N ASN A 237 -13.81 9.58 -12.84
CA ASN A 237 -13.23 8.39 -13.47
C ASN A 237 -11.78 8.09 -13.03
N ARG A 238 -11.05 9.09 -12.50
CA ARG A 238 -9.65 9.01 -12.09
C ARG A 238 -9.29 10.06 -11.02
N VAL A 239 -8.38 9.70 -10.12
CA VAL A 239 -7.56 10.60 -9.31
C VAL A 239 -6.11 10.40 -9.70
N ASP A 240 -5.44 11.42 -10.26
CA ASP A 240 -4.05 11.29 -10.71
C ASP A 240 -3.15 12.41 -10.18
N VAL A 241 -2.14 12.00 -9.42
CA VAL A 241 -1.02 12.85 -9.04
C VAL A 241 0.23 12.25 -9.66
N HIS A 242 0.80 12.94 -10.64
CA HIS A 242 1.97 12.47 -11.39
C HIS A 242 3.22 12.49 -10.51
N PHE A 243 3.51 13.64 -9.91
CA PHE A 243 4.64 13.81 -9.03
C PHE A 243 4.26 14.52 -7.75
N HIS A 244 4.55 13.84 -6.63
CA HIS A 244 4.60 14.35 -5.27
C HIS A 244 3.32 15.04 -4.74
N CYS A 245 2.44 14.26 -4.14
CA CYS A 245 1.39 14.77 -3.24
C CYS A 245 1.80 14.59 -1.78
N TRP A 246 1.56 15.60 -0.94
CA TRP A 246 1.76 15.52 0.51
C TRP A 246 0.45 15.78 1.24
N ASN A 247 -0.09 14.76 1.90
CA ASN A 247 -1.45 14.77 2.47
C ASN A 247 -2.56 14.81 1.39
N LEU A 248 -3.26 13.69 1.24
CA LEU A 248 -4.41 13.48 0.35
C LEU A 248 -5.57 12.84 1.12
N TYR A 249 -6.71 13.50 1.12
CA TYR A 249 -7.93 13.05 1.78
C TYR A 249 -9.03 12.82 0.74
N ILE A 250 -9.63 11.63 0.71
CA ILE A 250 -10.71 11.26 -0.20
C ILE A 250 -11.86 10.74 0.64
N SER A 251 -13.03 11.36 0.57
CA SER A 251 -14.20 10.96 1.37
C SER A 251 -15.47 10.92 0.56
N ASN A 252 -16.29 9.89 0.80
CA ASN A 252 -17.62 9.74 0.20
C ASN A 252 -17.60 9.80 -1.34
N CYS A 253 -16.56 9.22 -1.97
CA CYS A 253 -16.36 9.31 -3.41
C CYS A 253 -16.71 8.01 -4.14
N THR A 254 -16.95 8.12 -5.45
CA THR A 254 -16.94 6.99 -6.38
C THR A 254 -15.89 7.23 -7.45
N ILE A 255 -14.89 6.35 -7.52
CA ILE A 255 -13.76 6.45 -8.45
C ILE A 255 -13.82 5.35 -9.50
N GLY A 256 -13.81 5.74 -10.77
CA GLY A 256 -13.96 4.83 -11.92
C GLY A 256 -12.71 4.02 -12.30
N PHE A 257 -12.77 3.42 -13.49
CA PHE A 257 -11.83 2.39 -13.96
C PHE A 257 -10.36 2.82 -14.08
N LYS A 258 -10.08 4.13 -14.20
CA LYS A 258 -8.70 4.64 -14.25
C LYS A 258 -8.09 4.81 -12.85
N GLY A 259 -8.93 4.81 -11.82
CA GLY A 259 -8.54 4.59 -10.43
C GLY A 259 -7.80 5.75 -9.78
N ILE A 260 -7.22 5.46 -8.62
CA ILE A 260 -6.38 6.37 -7.85
C ILE A 260 -4.92 6.03 -8.18
N SER A 261 -4.23 6.98 -8.81
CA SER A 261 -2.85 6.82 -9.28
C SER A 261 -1.99 7.96 -8.71
N VAL A 262 -1.19 7.66 -7.69
CA VAL A 262 -0.51 8.71 -6.91
C VAL A 262 0.94 8.35 -6.56
N THR A 263 1.73 9.36 -6.20
CA THR A 263 3.06 9.21 -5.58
C THR A 263 3.27 10.39 -4.63
N GLY A 264 3.94 10.18 -3.50
CA GLY A 264 3.94 11.21 -2.48
C GLY A 264 4.43 10.82 -1.09
N GLY A 265 3.79 11.43 -0.08
CA GLY A 265 3.99 11.20 1.34
C GLY A 265 2.96 11.92 2.20
N GLY A 266 3.18 11.95 3.51
CA GLY A 266 2.19 12.46 4.46
C GLY A 266 0.98 11.52 4.60
N ASP A 267 -0.18 12.08 4.93
CA ASP A 267 -1.41 11.32 5.19
C ASP A 267 -2.17 10.99 3.91
N LEU A 268 -2.41 9.71 3.64
CA LEU A 268 -3.31 9.25 2.57
C LEU A 268 -4.51 8.57 3.19
N PHE A 269 -5.58 9.32 3.39
CA PHE A 269 -6.79 8.82 4.03
C PHE A 269 -7.93 8.75 3.02
N VAL A 270 -8.51 7.56 2.88
CA VAL A 270 -9.66 7.32 2.03
C VAL A 270 -10.78 6.70 2.87
N GLU A 271 -11.93 7.35 2.87
CA GLU A 271 -13.08 6.97 3.70
C GLU A 271 -14.35 6.85 2.86
N ASN A 272 -15.19 5.86 3.17
CA ASN A 272 -16.54 5.71 2.59
C ASN A 272 -16.54 5.80 1.06
N THR A 273 -15.56 5.19 0.41
CA THR A 273 -15.30 5.40 -1.02
C THR A 273 -15.33 4.09 -1.78
N THR A 274 -16.04 4.11 -2.91
CA THR A 274 -16.06 3.00 -3.87
C THR A 274 -15.05 3.24 -4.97
N ARG A 275 -14.26 2.20 -5.29
CA ARG A 275 -13.32 2.20 -6.40
C ARG A 275 -13.68 1.08 -7.37
N HIS A 276 -13.86 1.40 -8.65
CA HIS A 276 -14.08 0.42 -9.73
C HIS A 276 -12.78 0.07 -10.46
N GLY A 277 -12.41 -1.22 -10.52
CA GLY A 277 -11.29 -1.77 -11.30
C GLY A 277 -10.38 -2.69 -10.47
N GLY A 278 -9.19 -3.01 -11.00
CA GLY A 278 -8.28 -4.00 -10.39
C GLY A 278 -7.44 -3.55 -9.19
N SER A 279 -7.21 -2.26 -8.98
CA SER A 279 -6.46 -1.78 -7.81
C SER A 279 -7.13 -0.65 -7.03
N PHE A 280 -7.19 -0.69 -5.69
CA PHE A 280 -7.80 0.41 -4.94
C PHE A 280 -6.92 1.68 -5.00
N ILE A 281 -5.65 1.56 -4.63
CA ILE A 281 -4.62 2.59 -4.83
C ILE A 281 -3.47 2.01 -5.66
N ASN A 282 -3.17 2.66 -6.78
CA ASN A 282 -2.01 2.37 -7.59
C ASN A 282 -0.92 3.42 -7.34
N PHE A 283 0.15 3.05 -6.64
CA PHE A 283 1.30 3.94 -6.52
C PHE A 283 2.09 3.94 -7.81
N ARG A 284 2.40 5.13 -8.33
CA ARG A 284 2.94 5.30 -9.67
C ARG A 284 4.31 4.61 -9.84
N PRO A 285 4.41 3.53 -10.61
CA PRO A 285 5.63 2.72 -10.70
C PRO A 285 6.79 3.49 -11.34
N ASP A 286 6.47 4.38 -12.28
CA ASP A 286 7.41 5.24 -12.98
C ASP A 286 7.99 6.36 -12.11
N TYR A 287 7.42 6.59 -10.92
CA TYR A 287 7.91 7.48 -9.87
C TYR A 287 8.14 6.71 -8.56
N GLY A 288 8.72 5.51 -8.66
CA GLY A 288 9.20 4.75 -7.51
C GLY A 288 8.09 4.13 -6.65
N ALA A 289 6.84 4.20 -7.10
CA ALA A 289 5.65 3.73 -6.40
C ALA A 289 5.61 4.15 -4.92
N ARG A 290 6.05 5.36 -4.57
CA ARG A 290 6.26 5.71 -3.16
C ARG A 290 5.07 6.37 -2.48
N TRP A 291 4.96 6.12 -1.18
CA TRP A 291 4.23 6.99 -0.26
C TRP A 291 4.94 7.11 1.09
N ASP A 292 5.68 8.19 1.33
CA ASP A 292 6.38 8.37 2.62
C ASP A 292 5.45 9.01 3.67
N GLY A 293 4.57 8.19 4.26
CA GLY A 293 3.68 8.65 5.33
C GLY A 293 2.64 7.61 5.76
N ARG A 294 1.53 8.06 6.36
CA ARG A 294 0.48 7.18 6.88
C ARG A 294 -0.56 6.90 5.80
N ILE A 295 -1.05 5.67 5.73
CA ILE A 295 -2.12 5.27 4.81
C ILE A 295 -3.27 4.71 5.64
N ARG A 296 -4.50 5.15 5.33
CA ARG A 296 -5.71 4.67 5.96
C ARG A 296 -6.84 4.49 4.96
N LEU A 297 -7.43 3.30 4.94
CA LEU A 297 -8.69 3.01 4.25
C LEU A 297 -9.74 2.66 5.31
N ARG A 298 -10.93 3.27 5.23
CA ARG A 298 -12.05 2.97 6.15
C ARG A 298 -13.41 2.98 5.45
N GLY A 299 -14.21 1.93 5.61
CA GLY A 299 -15.56 1.86 5.02
C GLY A 299 -15.52 1.86 3.49
N CYS A 300 -14.52 1.20 2.90
CA CYS A 300 -14.23 1.29 1.48
C CYS A 300 -14.74 0.06 0.71
N THR A 301 -14.93 0.23 -0.61
CA THR A 301 -15.31 -0.90 -1.49
C THR A 301 -14.44 -0.92 -2.75
N LEU A 302 -13.79 -2.04 -3.04
CA LEU A 302 -13.13 -2.28 -4.33
C LEU A 302 -14.06 -3.15 -5.21
N ARG A 303 -14.32 -2.71 -6.43
CA ARG A 303 -15.18 -3.41 -7.42
C ARG A 303 -14.40 -3.81 -8.66
N PRO A 304 -13.79 -5.01 -8.68
CA PRO A 304 -13.25 -5.62 -9.89
C PRO A 304 -14.33 -5.77 -10.97
N SER A 305 -13.92 -5.84 -12.23
CA SER A 305 -14.81 -5.79 -13.40
C SER A 305 -14.57 -6.93 -14.40
N GLY A 306 -13.75 -7.90 -14.03
CA GLY A 306 -13.33 -9.01 -14.89
C GLY A 306 -12.24 -9.83 -14.22
N ASN A 307 -11.71 -10.81 -14.94
CA ASN A 307 -10.67 -11.70 -14.45
C ASN A 307 -9.27 -11.10 -14.53
N GLN A 308 -9.10 -9.93 -13.91
CA GLN A 308 -7.83 -9.22 -13.82
C GLN A 308 -7.17 -9.45 -12.47
N ARG A 309 -5.86 -9.20 -12.41
CA ARG A 309 -5.13 -9.14 -11.15
C ARG A 309 -5.72 -8.07 -10.24
N VAL A 310 -6.02 -8.42 -8.98
CA VAL A 310 -6.61 -7.51 -8.01
C VAL A 310 -5.63 -7.19 -6.88
N SER A 311 -5.50 -5.91 -6.51
CA SER A 311 -4.76 -5.51 -5.32
C SER A 311 -5.36 -4.29 -4.60
N VAL A 312 -5.28 -4.20 -3.28
CA VAL A 312 -5.76 -3.01 -2.58
C VAL A 312 -4.70 -1.91 -2.70
N LEU A 313 -3.46 -2.19 -2.29
CA LEU A 313 -2.31 -1.29 -2.46
C LEU A 313 -1.29 -1.89 -3.42
N SER A 314 -1.00 -1.18 -4.52
CA SER A 314 -0.05 -1.62 -5.55
C SER A 314 1.25 -0.80 -5.53
N TYR A 315 2.34 -1.42 -5.09
CA TYR A 315 3.70 -0.89 -4.96
C TYR A 315 4.68 -1.62 -5.90
N ARG A 316 4.74 -1.21 -7.17
CA ARG A 316 5.59 -1.86 -8.17
C ARG A 316 6.65 -0.93 -8.78
N PRO A 317 7.60 -0.41 -7.99
CA PRO A 317 8.70 0.37 -8.56
C PRO A 317 9.53 -0.48 -9.53
N SER A 318 10.00 0.14 -10.62
CA SER A 318 11.16 -0.42 -11.34
C SER A 318 12.41 -0.30 -10.48
N ASN A 319 13.33 -1.25 -10.60
CA ASN A 319 14.67 -1.11 -10.03
C ASN A 319 15.41 -0.03 -10.84
N PHE A 320 15.48 1.18 -10.28
CA PHE A 320 15.92 2.38 -10.96
C PHE A 320 16.33 3.42 -9.92
N ASP A 321 17.27 4.29 -10.26
CA ASP A 321 17.62 5.42 -9.43
C ASP A 321 16.72 6.62 -9.74
N TYR A 322 15.73 6.82 -8.87
CA TYR A 322 14.79 7.93 -8.99
C TYR A 322 15.36 9.26 -8.48
N GLN A 323 16.57 9.27 -7.89
CA GLN A 323 17.20 10.39 -7.19
C GLN A 323 16.41 10.85 -5.94
N TYR A 324 15.69 9.93 -5.28
CA TYR A 324 15.08 10.14 -3.97
C TYR A 324 14.72 8.82 -3.28
N PRO A 325 14.50 8.82 -1.95
CA PRO A 325 14.08 7.63 -1.22
C PRO A 325 12.72 7.10 -1.68
N ILE A 326 12.65 5.82 -2.01
CA ILE A 326 11.42 5.11 -2.37
C ILE A 326 11.10 4.05 -1.31
N GLY A 327 9.86 3.56 -1.30
CA GLY A 327 9.36 2.65 -0.27
C GLY A 327 7.85 2.74 -0.14
N PHE A 328 7.28 2.00 0.82
CA PHE A 328 5.84 1.76 0.82
C PHE A 328 5.04 2.77 1.64
N ALA A 329 5.19 2.75 2.96
CA ALA A 329 4.52 3.66 3.90
C ALA A 329 5.27 3.68 5.24
N ARG A 330 4.83 4.54 6.17
CA ARG A 330 5.26 4.52 7.58
C ARG A 330 4.33 3.68 8.45
N SER A 331 3.03 3.78 8.18
CA SER A 331 2.00 2.93 8.77
C SER A 331 0.86 2.73 7.79
N ILE A 332 0.25 1.55 7.80
CA ILE A 332 -0.90 1.21 6.98
C ILE A 332 -2.02 0.71 7.90
N VAL A 333 -3.22 1.24 7.73
CA VAL A 333 -4.44 0.75 8.37
C VAL A 333 -5.52 0.58 7.31
N ILE A 334 -6.01 -0.63 7.14
CA ILE A 334 -7.17 -0.96 6.31
C ILE A 334 -8.20 -1.58 7.23
N ASP A 335 -9.30 -0.88 7.44
CA ASP A 335 -10.39 -1.29 8.32
C ASP A 335 -11.71 -1.18 7.55
N ASP A 336 -12.59 -2.16 7.68
CA ASP A 336 -13.90 -2.17 7.02
C ASP A 336 -13.80 -1.99 5.49
N LEU A 337 -13.30 -3.03 4.82
CA LEU A 337 -13.11 -3.06 3.37
C LEU A 337 -13.85 -4.26 2.75
N VAL A 338 -14.68 -3.98 1.75
CA VAL A 338 -15.32 -5.02 0.93
C VAL A 338 -14.66 -5.09 -0.44
N ILE A 339 -14.28 -6.30 -0.88
CA ILE A 339 -13.94 -6.56 -2.28
C ILE A 339 -15.15 -7.21 -2.96
N ASP A 340 -15.87 -6.43 -3.75
CA ASP A 340 -17.13 -6.80 -4.38
C ASP A 340 -16.90 -7.31 -5.81
N TYR A 341 -16.91 -8.63 -5.97
CA TYR A 341 -16.80 -9.35 -7.24
C TYR A 341 -18.15 -9.56 -7.93
N SER A 342 -19.23 -8.87 -7.57
CA SER A 342 -20.53 -9.08 -8.22
C SER A 342 -20.47 -8.90 -9.74
N ALA A 343 -19.65 -7.96 -10.23
CA ALA A 343 -19.41 -7.74 -11.66
C ALA A 343 -18.35 -8.68 -12.29
N ALA A 344 -17.75 -9.56 -11.49
CA ALA A 344 -16.64 -10.44 -11.84
C ALA A 344 -16.72 -11.81 -11.12
N HIS A 345 -17.94 -12.36 -10.97
CA HIS A 345 -18.22 -13.53 -10.12
C HIS A 345 -17.44 -14.80 -10.52
N ASN A 346 -17.08 -14.93 -11.81
CA ASN A 346 -16.27 -16.05 -12.33
C ASN A 346 -14.75 -15.80 -12.24
N SER A 347 -14.30 -14.72 -11.59
CA SER A 347 -12.87 -14.43 -11.48
C SER A 347 -12.21 -15.39 -10.49
N ASP A 348 -11.20 -16.11 -10.99
CA ASP A 348 -10.29 -16.96 -10.21
C ASP A 348 -8.96 -16.25 -9.89
N ALA A 349 -8.78 -15.03 -10.41
CA ALA A 349 -7.58 -14.25 -10.19
C ALA A 349 -7.33 -13.97 -8.69
N PRO A 350 -6.07 -14.10 -8.21
CA PRO A 350 -5.72 -13.74 -6.84
C PRO A 350 -5.96 -12.26 -6.54
N CYS A 351 -6.41 -11.99 -5.31
CA CYS A 351 -6.57 -10.66 -4.74
C CYS A 351 -5.56 -10.43 -3.62
N TRP A 352 -4.79 -9.34 -3.66
CA TRP A 352 -3.75 -9.03 -2.68
C TRP A 352 -4.06 -7.75 -1.90
N LEU A 353 -3.92 -7.73 -0.56
CA LEU A 353 -4.00 -6.45 0.17
C LEU A 353 -2.83 -5.54 -0.16
N MET A 354 -1.64 -6.11 -0.18
CA MET A 354 -0.44 -5.41 -0.59
C MET A 354 0.30 -6.20 -1.64
N GLU A 355 0.55 -5.54 -2.75
CA GLU A 355 1.42 -6.06 -3.77
C GLU A 355 2.67 -5.20 -3.87
N ILE A 356 3.82 -5.79 -3.56
CA ILE A 356 5.09 -5.06 -3.43
C ILE A 356 6.14 -5.56 -4.42
N ALA A 357 7.18 -4.75 -4.64
CA ALA A 357 8.36 -5.16 -5.38
C ALA A 357 9.08 -6.34 -4.67
N PRO A 358 9.73 -7.24 -5.44
CA PRO A 358 10.44 -8.38 -4.88
C PRO A 358 11.83 -8.06 -4.33
N PHE A 359 12.23 -6.78 -4.25
CA PHE A 359 13.53 -6.33 -3.77
C PHE A 359 13.36 -5.31 -2.65
N SER A 360 14.27 -5.32 -1.67
CA SER A 360 14.30 -4.33 -0.58
C SER A 360 15.36 -3.24 -0.75
N ARG A 361 16.21 -3.37 -1.77
CA ARG A 361 17.27 -2.41 -2.13
C ARG A 361 17.41 -2.34 -3.65
N THR A 362 17.64 -1.15 -4.20
CA THR A 362 17.93 -0.96 -5.63
C THR A 362 19.34 -1.40 -5.98
N ASP A 363 19.64 -1.55 -7.27
CA ASP A 363 20.98 -1.89 -7.75
C ASP A 363 22.02 -0.82 -7.40
N GLN A 364 21.58 0.43 -7.21
CA GLN A 364 22.42 1.55 -6.77
C GLN A 364 22.62 1.60 -5.26
N GLY A 365 22.09 0.62 -4.52
CA GLY A 365 22.28 0.48 -3.08
C GLY A 365 21.25 1.21 -2.21
N ALA A 366 20.28 1.91 -2.80
CA ALA A 366 19.24 2.61 -2.04
C ALA A 366 18.23 1.64 -1.44
N ARG A 367 18.05 1.69 -0.12
CA ARG A 367 17.08 0.87 0.61
C ARG A 367 15.66 1.39 0.43
N LEU A 368 14.70 0.48 0.33
CA LEU A 368 13.29 0.83 0.35
C LEU A 368 12.85 1.04 1.80
N PHE A 369 12.15 2.13 2.10
CA PHE A 369 11.52 2.25 3.42
C PHE A 369 10.29 1.33 3.52
N PHE A 370 10.06 0.77 4.71
CA PHE A 370 8.95 -0.17 4.98
C PHE A 370 8.10 0.31 6.17
N PRO A 371 6.81 -0.07 6.26
CA PRO A 371 5.97 0.33 7.38
C PRO A 371 6.41 -0.30 8.70
N GLN A 372 6.34 0.49 9.78
CA GLN A 372 6.54 -0.01 11.16
C GLN A 372 5.26 -0.67 11.71
N ARG A 373 4.11 -0.39 11.11
CA ARG A 373 2.80 -0.92 11.51
C ARG A 373 1.92 -1.15 10.27
N ILE A 374 1.36 -2.33 10.16
CA ILE A 374 0.40 -2.73 9.12
C ILE A 374 -0.79 -3.37 9.80
N GLU A 375 -1.99 -2.85 9.58
CA GLU A 375 -3.23 -3.42 10.12
C GLU A 375 -4.24 -3.70 9.01
N PHE A 376 -4.76 -4.91 9.01
CA PHE A 376 -5.83 -5.39 8.16
C PHE A 376 -6.95 -5.89 9.07
N ARG A 377 -8.08 -5.19 9.07
CA ARG A 377 -9.22 -5.49 9.94
C ARG A 377 -10.52 -5.49 9.17
N ASN A 378 -11.42 -6.42 9.50
CA ASN A 378 -12.78 -6.44 8.98
C ASN A 378 -12.83 -6.38 7.44
N ILE A 379 -12.18 -7.35 6.80
CA ILE A 379 -12.07 -7.39 5.34
C ILE A 379 -12.88 -8.56 4.81
N ALA A 380 -13.85 -8.26 3.95
CA ALA A 380 -14.77 -9.24 3.38
C ALA A 380 -14.69 -9.27 1.85
N VAL A 381 -15.10 -10.40 1.28
CA VAL A 381 -15.26 -10.60 -0.17
C VAL A 381 -16.70 -10.98 -0.46
N GLU A 382 -17.30 -10.28 -1.43
CA GLU A 382 -18.64 -10.54 -1.91
C GLU A 382 -18.62 -10.94 -3.39
N GLY A 383 -19.65 -11.65 -3.85
CA GLY A 383 -19.80 -12.01 -5.26
C GLY A 383 -18.93 -13.18 -5.74
N ARG A 384 -18.08 -13.78 -4.88
CA ARG A 384 -17.39 -15.06 -5.10
C ARG A 384 -16.96 -15.70 -3.78
N GLU A 385 -16.65 -17.01 -3.80
CA GLU A 385 -16.15 -17.73 -2.61
C GLU A 385 -14.67 -17.45 -2.29
N GLN A 386 -13.85 -17.24 -3.32
CA GLN A 386 -12.41 -17.06 -3.18
C GLN A 386 -12.10 -15.74 -2.46
N GLY A 387 -11.49 -15.84 -1.28
CA GLY A 387 -11.06 -14.71 -0.45
C GLY A 387 -9.82 -13.98 -0.98
N ILE A 388 -9.01 -13.46 -0.06
CA ILE A 388 -7.84 -12.63 -0.35
C ILE A 388 -6.51 -13.18 0.22
N ARG A 389 -5.40 -12.68 -0.32
CA ARG A 389 -4.02 -12.86 0.19
C ARG A 389 -3.49 -11.53 0.74
N LEU A 390 -2.53 -11.60 1.66
CA LEU A 390 -2.04 -10.42 2.38
C LEU A 390 -0.87 -9.76 1.65
N ILE A 391 0.31 -10.38 1.69
CA ILE A 391 1.57 -9.81 1.19
C ILE A 391 2.64 -10.89 1.01
N ARG A 392 3.51 -10.71 0.02
CA ARG A 392 4.72 -11.52 -0.20
C ARG A 392 5.97 -10.64 -0.09
N ILE A 393 6.85 -10.98 0.85
CA ILE A 393 8.08 -10.25 1.18
C ILE A 393 9.29 -11.17 0.94
N PRO A 394 9.74 -11.34 -0.32
CA PRO A 394 10.78 -12.31 -0.65
C PRO A 394 12.16 -11.91 -0.13
N ASP A 395 12.42 -10.60 0.04
CA ASP A 395 13.70 -10.07 0.47
C ASP A 395 13.50 -9.14 1.68
N PRO A 396 13.58 -9.63 2.93
CA PRO A 396 13.42 -8.82 4.13
C PRO A 396 14.70 -8.07 4.57
N ARG A 397 15.84 -8.32 3.91
CA ARG A 397 17.19 -8.02 4.44
C ARG A 397 17.62 -6.56 4.42
N HIS A 398 17.12 -5.76 3.47
CA HIS A 398 17.66 -4.43 3.20
C HIS A 398 16.62 -3.32 3.25
N TYR A 399 15.45 -3.57 3.85
CA TYR A 399 14.52 -2.47 4.11
C TYR A 399 15.13 -1.44 5.07
N ASP A 400 14.62 -0.22 5.03
CA ASP A 400 14.88 0.84 6.01
C ASP A 400 13.61 1.14 6.80
N LEU A 401 13.50 0.56 8.00
CA LEU A 401 12.36 0.80 8.89
C LEU A 401 12.46 2.15 9.63
N ARG A 402 13.60 2.85 9.52
CA ARG A 402 13.96 4.05 10.32
C ARG A 402 13.85 3.84 11.83
N ARG A 403 13.81 2.58 12.26
CA ARG A 403 13.76 2.11 13.65
C ARG A 403 14.53 0.79 13.72
N GLY A 404 15.46 0.71 14.67
CA GLY A 404 16.23 -0.50 14.93
C GLY A 404 15.33 -1.64 15.42
N GLY A 405 15.48 -2.80 14.82
CA GLY A 405 15.07 -4.11 15.33
C GLY A 405 16.31 -4.98 15.56
N GLY A 406 16.11 -6.23 15.96
CA GLY A 406 17.22 -7.14 16.17
C GLY A 406 16.80 -8.54 16.61
N TYR A 407 17.77 -9.45 16.57
CA TYR A 407 17.67 -10.81 17.06
C TYR A 407 19.03 -11.22 17.62
N ASP A 408 19.10 -11.58 18.90
CA ASP A 408 20.33 -11.90 19.64
C ASP A 408 20.41 -13.38 20.03
N GLU A 409 19.70 -14.25 19.28
CA GLU A 409 19.54 -15.68 19.56
C GLU A 409 18.67 -16.04 20.77
N SER A 410 18.48 -15.10 21.71
CA SER A 410 17.62 -15.29 22.88
C SER A 410 16.28 -14.55 22.77
N ARG A 411 16.25 -13.46 22.01
CA ARG A 411 15.11 -12.56 21.90
C ARG A 411 15.05 -11.88 20.53
N LEU A 412 13.82 -11.75 20.03
CA LEU A 412 13.50 -10.88 18.89
C LEU A 412 13.00 -9.52 19.40
N THR A 413 13.62 -8.44 18.91
CA THR A 413 13.15 -7.07 19.09
C THR A 413 12.51 -6.58 17.79
N PRO A 414 11.17 -6.53 17.69
CA PRO A 414 10.52 -6.22 16.43
C PRO A 414 10.56 -4.72 16.13
N ASN A 415 10.74 -4.37 14.86
CA ASN A 415 10.62 -3.00 14.34
C ASN A 415 9.43 -2.83 13.37
N CYS A 416 8.71 -3.93 13.07
CA CYS A 416 7.46 -3.93 12.32
C CYS A 416 6.42 -4.78 13.04
N THR A 417 5.17 -4.30 13.10
CA THR A 417 4.02 -5.10 13.56
C THR A 417 2.99 -5.22 12.45
N LEU A 418 2.65 -6.46 12.07
CA LEU A 418 1.56 -6.78 11.13
C LEU A 418 0.41 -7.42 11.90
N ILE A 419 -0.79 -6.86 11.78
CA ILE A 419 -2.01 -7.39 12.39
C ILE A 419 -3.00 -7.75 11.29
N CYS A 420 -3.51 -8.97 11.32
CA CYS A 420 -4.56 -9.49 10.45
C CYS A 420 -5.70 -10.01 11.35
N ASP A 421 -6.81 -9.29 11.38
CA ASP A 421 -7.90 -9.51 12.33
C ASP A 421 -9.24 -9.53 11.61
N ASN A 422 -9.97 -10.64 11.68
CA ASN A 422 -11.25 -10.82 10.98
C ASN A 422 -11.15 -10.51 9.47
N VAL A 423 -10.31 -11.28 8.76
CA VAL A 423 -10.06 -11.14 7.33
C VAL A 423 -10.50 -12.41 6.59
N GLN A 424 -11.34 -12.27 5.57
CA GLN A 424 -11.77 -13.38 4.71
C GLN A 424 -10.64 -13.79 3.75
N LEU A 425 -9.78 -14.68 4.23
CA LEU A 425 -8.68 -15.25 3.46
C LEU A 425 -9.17 -16.22 2.37
N GLU A 426 -8.35 -16.37 1.34
CA GLU A 426 -8.58 -17.32 0.25
C GLU A 426 -8.51 -18.76 0.77
N LYS A 427 -9.40 -19.64 0.32
CA LYS A 427 -9.23 -21.07 0.60
C LYS A 427 -8.15 -21.64 -0.31
N LEU A 428 -7.00 -22.01 0.26
CA LEU A 428 -5.84 -22.47 -0.51
C LEU A 428 -5.63 -23.98 -0.35
N ALA A 429 -5.55 -24.68 -1.49
CA ALA A 429 -5.13 -26.07 -1.56
C ALA A 429 -3.86 -26.15 -2.43
N PRO A 430 -2.69 -25.88 -1.86
CA PRO A 430 -1.44 -25.88 -2.59
C PRO A 430 -1.09 -27.29 -3.09
N GLU A 431 -0.32 -27.36 -4.17
CA GLU A 431 0.23 -28.64 -4.62
C GLU A 431 1.35 -29.11 -3.67
N ARG A 432 2.12 -28.15 -3.16
CA ARG A 432 3.26 -28.39 -2.28
C ARG A 432 3.24 -27.46 -1.09
N VAL A 433 3.51 -27.99 0.10
CA VAL A 433 3.52 -27.17 1.31
C VAL A 433 4.64 -26.13 1.30
N GLU A 434 5.69 -26.31 0.50
CA GLU A 434 6.80 -25.37 0.37
C GLU A 434 6.57 -24.25 -0.65
N ASP A 435 5.50 -24.27 -1.47
CA ASP A 435 5.27 -23.21 -2.46
C ASP A 435 4.83 -21.90 -1.79
N ALA A 436 5.80 -20.98 -1.65
CA ALA A 436 5.62 -19.65 -1.08
C ALA A 436 4.71 -18.73 -1.91
N ARG A 437 4.41 -19.08 -3.19
CA ARG A 437 3.49 -18.32 -4.05
C ARG A 437 2.04 -18.62 -3.73
N GLU A 438 1.77 -19.81 -3.18
CA GLU A 438 0.45 -20.25 -2.75
C GLU A 438 0.25 -19.98 -1.24
N ALA A 439 0.65 -18.82 -0.72
CA ALA A 439 0.48 -18.45 0.69
C ALA A 439 -0.23 -17.09 0.85
N HIS A 440 -0.92 -16.92 1.98
CA HIS A 440 -1.53 -15.65 2.37
C HIS A 440 -0.48 -14.62 2.77
N LEU A 441 0.51 -15.07 3.52
CA LEU A 441 1.69 -14.31 3.92
C LEU A 441 2.94 -15.12 3.60
N SER A 442 3.90 -14.51 2.93
CA SER A 442 5.25 -15.07 2.80
C SER A 442 6.32 -14.06 3.17
N ILE A 443 7.29 -14.51 3.98
CA ILE A 443 8.47 -13.73 4.37
C ILE A 443 9.71 -14.59 4.13
N GLY A 444 10.68 -14.02 3.41
CA GLY A 444 11.89 -14.71 2.99
C GLY A 444 11.67 -15.69 1.83
N GLY A 445 12.51 -16.72 1.76
CA GLY A 445 12.59 -17.65 0.64
C GLY A 445 13.38 -18.91 0.95
N GLU A 446 13.67 -19.71 -0.07
CA GLU A 446 14.34 -21.02 0.08
C GLU A 446 15.81 -20.91 0.48
N THR A 447 16.47 -19.80 0.14
CA THR A 447 17.89 -19.59 0.43
C THR A 447 18.07 -18.91 1.79
N PRO A 448 19.01 -19.39 2.64
CA PRO A 448 19.45 -18.66 3.83
C PRO A 448 19.81 -17.21 3.52
N LEU A 449 19.30 -16.29 4.34
CA LEU A 449 19.47 -14.85 4.17
C LEU A 449 20.12 -14.24 5.42
N ASP A 450 21.30 -13.65 5.25
CA ASP A 450 21.91 -12.79 6.27
C ASP A 450 21.24 -11.42 6.27
N VAL A 451 20.77 -11.01 7.44
CA VAL A 451 20.14 -9.71 7.62
C VAL A 451 21.22 -8.63 7.62
N ALA A 452 20.98 -7.52 6.93
CA ALA A 452 22.03 -6.54 6.69
C ALA A 452 22.46 -5.77 7.95
N ASP A 453 21.48 -5.31 8.73
CA ASP A 453 21.68 -4.57 9.99
C ASP A 453 20.35 -4.39 10.74
N SER A 454 20.36 -3.61 11.83
CA SER A 454 19.20 -3.32 12.67
C SER A 454 18.04 -2.61 11.95
N LEU A 455 18.23 -1.99 10.78
CA LEU A 455 17.16 -1.30 10.06
C LEU A 455 16.34 -2.23 9.15
N ALA A 456 16.84 -3.44 8.90
CA ALA A 456 16.15 -4.46 8.13
C ALA A 456 14.82 -4.90 8.78
N LEU A 457 14.05 -5.75 8.11
CA LEU A 457 12.74 -6.15 8.62
C LEU A 457 12.84 -7.22 9.73
N TYR A 458 12.42 -6.85 10.94
CA TYR A 458 12.20 -7.75 12.09
C TYR A 458 10.71 -7.69 12.47
N PRO A 459 9.85 -8.51 11.85
CA PRO A 459 8.41 -8.42 12.01
C PRO A 459 7.89 -9.25 13.19
N ARG A 460 6.92 -8.67 13.90
CA ARG A 460 5.94 -9.39 14.72
C ARG A 460 4.62 -9.45 13.95
N VAL A 461 4.10 -10.64 13.74
CA VAL A 461 2.86 -10.87 12.98
C VAL A 461 1.81 -11.47 13.91
N ARG A 462 0.59 -10.94 13.89
CA ARG A 462 -0.54 -11.49 14.64
C ARG A 462 -1.73 -11.75 13.72
N PHE A 463 -2.25 -12.97 13.77
CA PHE A 463 -3.51 -13.35 13.18
C PHE A 463 -4.54 -13.58 14.28
N THR A 464 -5.72 -12.99 14.12
CA THR A 464 -6.82 -13.11 15.07
C THR A 464 -8.12 -13.35 14.30
N ASP A 465 -8.91 -14.33 14.76
CA ASP A 465 -10.24 -14.65 14.18
C ASP A 465 -10.20 -14.86 12.65
N CYS A 466 -9.11 -15.44 12.14
CA CYS A 466 -8.89 -15.71 10.72
C CYS A 466 -9.00 -17.21 10.43
N SER A 467 -9.54 -17.57 9.27
CA SER A 467 -9.69 -18.97 8.84
C SER A 467 -8.83 -19.31 7.61
N ASP A 468 -8.50 -20.59 7.48
CA ASP A 468 -7.67 -21.17 6.41
C ASP A 468 -6.28 -20.52 6.24
N ILE A 469 -5.63 -20.16 7.35
CA ILE A 469 -4.38 -19.42 7.29
C ILE A 469 -3.25 -20.29 6.72
N ARG A 470 -2.53 -19.74 5.76
CA ARG A 470 -1.34 -20.35 5.16
C ARG A 470 -0.19 -19.36 5.16
N VAL A 471 0.89 -19.69 5.85
CA VAL A 471 2.07 -18.82 6.00
C VAL A 471 3.32 -19.58 5.58
N TYR A 472 4.18 -18.88 4.83
CA TYR A 472 5.53 -19.32 4.50
C TYR A 472 6.57 -18.39 5.14
N LEU A 473 7.47 -18.93 5.95
CA LEU A 473 8.48 -18.20 6.74
C LEU A 473 9.87 -18.80 6.47
N GLY A 474 10.33 -18.67 5.22
CA GLY A 474 11.56 -19.31 4.78
C GLY A 474 12.81 -18.51 5.14
N ASN A 475 13.70 -19.10 5.94
CA ASN A 475 15.01 -18.55 6.28
C ASN A 475 14.98 -17.09 6.76
N CYS A 476 13.94 -16.74 7.52
CA CYS A 476 13.69 -15.37 7.95
C CYS A 476 13.78 -15.22 9.47
N ILE A 477 13.73 -13.98 9.94
CA ILE A 477 13.61 -13.64 11.35
C ILE A 477 12.19 -13.11 11.57
N ALA A 478 11.38 -13.73 12.44
CA ALA A 478 10.02 -13.27 12.73
C ALA A 478 9.43 -13.90 14.01
N SER A 479 8.53 -13.18 14.69
CA SER A 479 7.63 -13.76 15.68
C SER A 479 6.21 -13.79 15.11
N VAL A 480 5.55 -14.95 15.07
CA VAL A 480 4.20 -15.09 14.49
C VAL A 480 3.24 -15.72 15.49
N PHE A 481 2.11 -15.06 15.69
CA PHE A 481 1.07 -15.44 16.65
C PHE A 481 -0.25 -15.70 15.91
N PHE A 482 -0.93 -16.78 16.28
CA PHE A 482 -2.24 -17.16 15.79
C PHE A 482 -3.19 -17.30 16.99
N GLU A 483 -4.32 -16.59 16.97
CA GLU A 483 -5.28 -16.55 18.07
C GLU A 483 -6.69 -16.79 17.54
N ARG A 484 -7.35 -17.86 18.00
CA ARG A 484 -8.71 -18.24 17.55
C ARG A 484 -8.80 -18.40 16.04
N CYS A 485 -7.80 -19.08 15.47
CA CYS A 485 -7.67 -19.23 14.02
C CYS A 485 -7.87 -20.68 13.56
N THR A 486 -8.27 -20.83 12.30
CA THR A 486 -8.11 -22.09 11.57
C THR A 486 -6.83 -21.99 10.73
N VAL A 487 -5.85 -22.85 10.99
CA VAL A 487 -4.53 -22.82 10.35
C VAL A 487 -4.41 -24.00 9.38
N ASN A 488 -4.30 -23.69 8.10
CA ASN A 488 -4.11 -24.65 7.03
C ASN A 488 -2.67 -25.20 7.06
N THR A 489 -1.67 -24.38 6.74
CA THR A 489 -0.26 -24.81 6.82
C THR A 489 0.64 -23.68 7.29
N VAL A 490 1.68 -24.04 8.04
CA VAL A 490 2.82 -23.16 8.31
C VAL A 490 4.08 -23.88 7.85
N THR A 491 4.82 -23.23 6.97
CA THR A 491 6.09 -23.74 6.45
C THR A 491 7.19 -22.77 6.83
N ALA A 492 7.99 -23.12 7.84
CA ALA A 492 8.96 -22.23 8.47
C ALA A 492 10.38 -22.84 8.51
N PRO A 493 11.00 -23.14 7.36
CA PRO A 493 12.34 -23.72 7.36
C PRO A 493 13.34 -22.70 7.91
N SER A 494 14.08 -23.11 8.94
CA SER A 494 15.12 -22.30 9.61
C SER A 494 14.62 -20.95 10.12
N LEU A 495 13.40 -20.89 10.66
CA LEU A 495 12.86 -19.68 11.27
C LEU A 495 13.63 -19.30 12.54
N ARG A 496 14.19 -18.09 12.54
CA ARG A 496 14.75 -17.45 13.73
C ARG A 496 13.69 -16.59 14.41
N GLY A 497 13.25 -16.98 15.60
CA GLY A 497 12.14 -16.34 16.30
C GLY A 497 11.18 -17.37 16.88
N GLU A 498 9.90 -17.04 16.99
CA GLU A 498 8.91 -17.86 17.69
C GLU A 498 7.61 -18.04 16.88
N LEU A 499 6.94 -19.16 17.15
CA LEU A 499 5.58 -19.43 16.69
C LEU A 499 4.68 -19.70 17.89
N VAL A 500 3.52 -19.05 17.94
CA VAL A 500 2.55 -19.23 19.01
C VAL A 500 1.16 -19.44 18.43
N PHE A 501 0.53 -20.54 18.81
CA PHE A 501 -0.83 -20.91 18.45
C PHE A 501 -1.66 -20.97 19.73
N ASN A 502 -2.70 -20.15 19.82
CA ASN A 502 -3.62 -20.11 20.94
C ASN A 502 -5.06 -20.28 20.45
N ASP A 503 -5.77 -21.24 21.02
CA ASP A 503 -7.16 -21.58 20.68
C ASP A 503 -7.36 -21.84 19.17
N CYS A 504 -6.39 -22.51 18.54
CA CYS A 504 -6.38 -22.73 17.08
C CYS A 504 -6.84 -24.12 16.68
N ARG A 505 -7.42 -24.23 15.48
CA ARG A 505 -7.69 -25.50 14.79
C ARG A 505 -6.67 -25.68 13.68
N LEU A 506 -5.92 -26.77 13.71
CA LEU A 506 -4.90 -27.09 12.71
C LEU A 506 -5.47 -28.16 11.78
N GLN A 507 -5.69 -27.80 10.51
CA GLN A 507 -6.18 -28.72 9.48
C GLN A 507 -5.50 -28.43 8.14
N PRO A 508 -4.47 -29.19 7.76
CA PRO A 508 -3.81 -28.96 6.49
C PRO A 508 -4.69 -29.39 5.33
N CYS A 509 -4.82 -28.54 4.32
CA CYS A 509 -5.56 -28.82 3.10
C CYS A 509 -4.64 -28.65 1.89
N VAL A 510 -4.39 -29.72 1.14
CA VAL A 510 -3.43 -29.76 0.02
C VAL A 510 -3.97 -30.59 -1.15
N ARG A 511 -3.46 -30.38 -2.36
CA ARG A 511 -3.78 -31.24 -3.52
C ARG A 511 -3.09 -32.59 -3.46
N GLN A 512 -1.86 -32.64 -2.93
CA GLN A 512 -1.07 -33.86 -2.81
C GLN A 512 -0.45 -33.94 -1.42
N GLY A 513 -0.53 -35.13 -0.81
CA GLY A 513 0.08 -35.37 0.49
C GLY A 513 1.61 -35.23 0.41
N PRO A 514 2.25 -34.51 1.35
CA PRO A 514 3.69 -34.33 1.32
C PRO A 514 4.43 -35.65 1.61
N ALA A 515 5.65 -35.76 1.07
CA ALA A 515 6.58 -36.82 1.45
C ALA A 515 7.10 -36.61 2.89
N GLY A 516 7.28 -35.35 3.29
CA GLY A 516 7.58 -34.94 4.67
C GLY A 516 6.32 -34.61 5.47
N GLY A 517 6.43 -33.65 6.39
CA GLY A 517 5.32 -33.18 7.22
C GLY A 517 4.43 -32.12 6.55
N PHE A 518 3.15 -32.05 6.91
CA PHE A 518 2.23 -30.98 6.49
C PHE A 518 2.60 -29.62 7.10
N TYR A 519 3.09 -29.62 8.35
CA TYR A 519 3.58 -28.45 9.05
C TYR A 519 5.09 -28.53 9.22
N GLN A 520 5.77 -27.41 8.97
CA GLN A 520 7.15 -27.19 9.36
C GLN A 520 7.15 -25.99 10.31
N VAL A 521 7.11 -26.28 11.61
CA VAL A 521 6.88 -25.28 12.67
C VAL A 521 8.07 -25.18 13.62
N GLY A 522 9.24 -25.65 13.21
CA GLY A 522 10.48 -25.42 13.95
C GLY A 522 10.81 -23.93 14.04
N SER A 523 11.22 -23.47 15.22
CA SER A 523 11.64 -22.09 15.44
C SER A 523 12.68 -22.02 16.58
N SER A 524 13.62 -21.08 16.49
CA SER A 524 14.76 -21.00 17.42
C SER A 524 14.40 -20.55 18.85
N LEU A 525 13.34 -19.73 19.02
CA LEU A 525 12.81 -19.30 20.33
C LEU A 525 11.62 -20.17 20.80
N GLY A 526 11.36 -21.27 20.08
CA GLY A 526 10.38 -22.28 20.40
C GLY A 526 8.98 -22.00 19.86
N THR A 527 8.27 -23.10 19.66
CA THR A 527 6.91 -23.15 19.13
C THR A 527 5.94 -23.60 20.22
N ARG A 528 4.80 -22.93 20.35
CA ARG A 528 3.84 -23.18 21.44
C ARG A 528 2.43 -23.41 20.90
N PHE A 529 1.78 -24.47 21.36
CA PHE A 529 0.39 -24.79 21.08
C PHE A 529 -0.40 -24.79 22.40
N THR A 530 -1.37 -23.89 22.53
CA THR A 530 -2.25 -23.78 23.71
C THR A 530 -3.70 -23.90 23.28
N ASN A 531 -4.44 -24.84 23.87
CA ASN A 531 -5.85 -25.11 23.56
C ASN A 531 -6.10 -25.39 22.06
N CYS A 532 -5.14 -26.02 21.39
CA CYS A 532 -5.23 -26.29 19.97
C CYS A 532 -5.91 -27.63 19.69
N THR A 533 -6.63 -27.74 18.58
CA THR A 533 -7.16 -29.02 18.07
C THR A 533 -6.50 -29.37 16.75
N ILE A 534 -6.00 -30.59 16.63
CA ILE A 534 -5.36 -31.10 15.42
C ILE A 534 -6.35 -32.01 14.70
N HIS A 535 -6.71 -31.62 13.49
CA HIS A 535 -7.68 -32.31 12.65
C HIS A 535 -6.99 -33.20 11.62
N ALA A 536 -7.75 -34.13 11.04
CA ALA A 536 -7.25 -34.94 9.94
C ALA A 536 -6.90 -34.04 8.74
N PRO A 537 -5.76 -34.28 8.07
CA PRO A 537 -5.42 -33.62 6.81
C PRO A 537 -6.53 -33.78 5.78
N ILE A 538 -6.69 -32.79 4.91
CA ILE A 538 -7.51 -32.85 3.70
C ILE A 538 -6.56 -32.95 2.52
N VAL A 539 -6.58 -34.06 1.81
CA VAL A 539 -5.77 -34.30 0.62
C VAL A 539 -6.69 -34.50 -0.58
N ASN A 540 -6.48 -33.70 -1.62
CA ASN A 540 -7.30 -33.70 -2.83
C ASN A 540 -8.80 -33.60 -2.52
N GLY A 541 -9.15 -32.71 -1.58
CA GLY A 541 -10.54 -32.46 -1.14
C GLY A 541 -11.17 -33.54 -0.26
N LYS A 542 -10.42 -34.56 0.16
CA LYS A 542 -10.91 -35.64 1.04
C LYS A 542 -10.15 -35.68 2.36
N ALA A 543 -10.85 -35.95 3.46
CA ALA A 543 -10.19 -36.21 4.73
C ALA A 543 -9.30 -37.46 4.62
N ALA A 544 -8.08 -37.35 5.09
CA ALA A 544 -7.03 -38.37 5.05
C ALA A 544 -6.49 -38.63 6.47
N PRO A 545 -7.32 -39.14 7.40
CA PRO A 545 -6.90 -39.38 8.79
C PRO A 545 -5.76 -40.41 8.90
N GLU A 546 -5.60 -41.29 7.91
CA GLU A 546 -4.46 -42.20 7.77
C GLU A 546 -3.11 -41.48 7.64
N MET A 547 -3.12 -40.19 7.31
CA MET A 547 -1.92 -39.35 7.20
C MET A 547 -1.65 -38.53 8.47
N VAL A 548 -2.34 -38.78 9.59
CA VAL A 548 -2.15 -38.00 10.84
C VAL A 548 -0.71 -38.05 11.36
N ASP A 549 0.00 -39.16 11.16
CA ASP A 549 1.42 -39.28 11.54
C ASP A 549 2.35 -38.41 10.67
N ARG A 550 1.84 -37.81 9.60
CA ARG A 550 2.57 -36.86 8.74
C ARG A 550 2.24 -35.40 9.06
N ILE A 551 1.58 -35.10 10.18
CA ILE A 551 1.34 -33.71 10.61
C ILE A 551 2.66 -32.93 10.73
N GLY A 552 3.75 -33.59 11.13
CA GLY A 552 5.11 -33.07 11.06
C GLY A 552 5.74 -32.73 12.41
N PHE A 553 4.93 -32.46 13.44
CA PHE A 553 5.38 -32.26 14.82
C PHE A 553 4.79 -33.29 15.79
N LEU A 554 4.09 -34.30 15.28
CA LEU A 554 3.57 -35.43 16.06
C LEU A 554 3.54 -36.72 15.23
N THR A 555 3.68 -37.83 15.94
CA THR A 555 3.40 -39.18 15.47
C THR A 555 2.67 -39.92 16.60
N ILE A 556 1.49 -40.46 16.32
CA ILE A 556 0.59 -41.06 17.30
C ILE A 556 1.34 -42.11 18.13
N ASN A 557 1.27 -41.95 19.45
CA ASN A 557 1.94 -42.80 20.45
C ASN A 557 3.49 -42.85 20.38
N GLN A 558 4.14 -42.08 19.52
CA GLN A 558 5.59 -42.07 19.36
C GLN A 558 6.21 -40.72 19.77
N SER A 559 5.82 -39.64 19.11
CA SER A 559 6.45 -38.34 19.29
C SER A 559 5.42 -37.21 19.35
N LEU A 560 5.75 -36.20 20.16
CA LEU A 560 5.06 -34.91 20.19
C LEU A 560 6.14 -33.85 20.45
N GLU A 561 6.48 -33.09 19.42
CA GLU A 561 7.52 -32.06 19.47
C GLU A 561 6.96 -30.74 20.00
N HIS A 562 7.83 -29.83 20.41
CA HIS A 562 7.47 -28.48 20.86
C HIS A 562 6.63 -28.42 22.15
N TYR A 563 6.20 -27.21 22.51
CA TYR A 563 5.46 -26.94 23.75
C TYR A 563 3.96 -27.11 23.49
N HIS A 564 3.32 -27.92 24.32
CA HIS A 564 1.88 -28.18 24.24
C HIS A 564 1.22 -27.95 25.59
N LEU A 565 0.07 -27.28 25.58
CA LEU A 565 -0.83 -27.17 26.71
C LEU A 565 -2.27 -27.38 26.20
N ASN A 566 -2.93 -28.43 26.69
CA ASN A 566 -4.30 -28.79 26.32
C ASN A 566 -4.51 -28.93 24.80
N THR A 567 -3.67 -29.74 24.14
CA THR A 567 -3.84 -30.08 22.72
C THR A 567 -4.81 -31.26 22.56
N ALA A 568 -5.79 -31.13 21.68
CA ALA A 568 -6.77 -32.16 21.37
C ALA A 568 -6.56 -32.74 19.96
N LEU A 569 -7.04 -33.95 19.73
CA LEU A 569 -7.18 -34.55 18.41
C LEU A 569 -8.65 -34.45 17.97
N GLY A 570 -8.89 -34.16 16.69
CA GLY A 570 -10.22 -34.12 16.11
C GLY A 570 -10.91 -35.48 16.16
N ASN A 571 -12.25 -35.47 16.19
CA ASN A 571 -13.04 -36.71 16.28
C ASN A 571 -12.82 -37.64 15.10
N GLU A 572 -12.55 -37.09 13.91
CA GLU A 572 -12.21 -37.85 12.72
C GLU A 572 -10.88 -38.60 12.84
N VAL A 573 -9.90 -38.04 13.57
CA VAL A 573 -8.65 -38.73 13.89
C VAL A 573 -8.92 -39.81 14.92
N LEU A 574 -9.64 -39.49 16.01
CA LEU A 574 -9.94 -40.44 17.07
C LEU A 574 -10.75 -41.64 16.55
N GLY A 575 -11.76 -41.40 15.73
CA GLY A 575 -12.58 -42.44 15.10
C GLY A 575 -11.77 -43.30 14.12
N TYR A 576 -10.84 -42.71 13.37
CA TYR A 576 -9.90 -43.48 12.54
C TYR A 576 -9.02 -44.40 13.39
N LEU A 577 -8.39 -43.88 14.45
CA LEU A 577 -7.54 -44.68 15.34
C LEU A 577 -8.32 -45.84 15.97
N GLU A 578 -9.54 -45.58 16.44
CA GLU A 578 -10.44 -46.62 16.97
C GLU A 578 -10.74 -47.70 15.92
N SER A 579 -11.04 -47.30 14.67
CA SER A 579 -11.29 -48.25 13.57
C SER A 579 -10.07 -49.12 13.23
N GLN A 580 -8.85 -48.62 13.49
CA GLN A 580 -7.61 -49.36 13.32
C GLN A 580 -7.20 -50.16 14.56
N GLY A 581 -8.01 -50.13 15.63
CA GLY A 581 -7.68 -50.77 16.91
C GLY A 581 -6.54 -50.08 17.68
N VAL A 582 -6.16 -48.87 17.27
CA VAL A 582 -5.09 -48.09 17.90
C VAL A 582 -5.66 -47.32 19.09
N ARG A 583 -5.18 -47.64 20.30
CA ARG A 583 -5.50 -46.88 21.52
C ARG A 583 -4.38 -45.90 21.83
N LEU A 584 -4.74 -44.67 22.21
CA LEU A 584 -3.76 -43.68 22.66
C LEU A 584 -3.10 -44.14 23.96
N SER A 585 -1.78 -44.09 24.03
CA SER A 585 -1.03 -44.45 25.23
C SER A 585 -1.24 -43.39 26.32
N PRO A 586 -1.29 -43.77 27.61
CA PRO A 586 -1.41 -42.80 28.70
C PRO A 586 -0.31 -41.73 28.68
N GLN A 587 0.90 -42.12 28.25
CA GLN A 587 2.05 -41.23 28.12
C GLN A 587 1.82 -40.19 27.01
N PHE A 588 1.32 -40.61 25.84
CA PHE A 588 1.02 -39.70 24.74
C PHE A 588 -0.12 -38.73 25.11
N VAL A 589 -1.18 -39.24 25.76
CA VAL A 589 -2.27 -38.39 26.28
C VAL A 589 -1.76 -37.38 27.31
N ALA A 590 -0.82 -37.76 28.19
CA ALA A 590 -0.20 -36.82 29.13
C ALA A 590 0.59 -35.71 28.42
N ARG A 591 1.36 -36.06 27.37
CA ARG A 591 2.09 -35.08 26.55
C ARG A 591 1.15 -34.10 25.84
N LEU A 592 0.02 -34.57 25.32
CA LEU A 592 -1.02 -33.71 24.73
C LEU A 592 -1.61 -32.73 25.74
N LYS A 593 -1.81 -33.15 27.00
CA LYS A 593 -2.28 -32.27 28.09
C LYS A 593 -1.25 -31.21 28.45
N SER A 594 0.02 -31.60 28.60
CA SER A 594 1.12 -30.69 28.92
C SER A 594 2.44 -31.31 28.49
N SER A 595 3.14 -30.65 27.58
CA SER A 595 4.51 -30.99 27.16
C SER A 595 5.37 -29.74 27.15
N HIS A 596 6.56 -29.83 27.74
CA HIS A 596 7.57 -28.79 27.68
C HIS A 596 8.52 -29.15 26.52
N GLY A 597 8.58 -28.31 25.48
CA GLY A 597 9.37 -28.59 24.28
C GLY A 597 10.81 -28.92 24.65
N THR A 598 11.27 -30.11 24.25
CA THR A 598 12.58 -30.70 24.58
C THR A 598 13.06 -30.44 26.02
N CYS A 599 12.38 -31.05 26.99
CA CYS A 599 13.09 -31.80 28.03
C CYS A 599 12.96 -33.29 27.71
N GLU A 600 13.65 -33.79 26.69
CA GLU A 600 14.07 -35.20 26.71
C GLU A 600 15.58 -35.21 27.05
N PRO A 601 15.99 -35.92 28.13
CA PRO A 601 17.39 -36.23 28.33
C PRO A 601 17.86 -37.04 27.13
N ALA A 602 19.04 -36.73 26.59
CA ALA A 602 19.76 -37.68 25.76
C ALA A 602 19.75 -39.03 26.49
N ALA A 603 19.27 -40.08 25.83
CA ALA A 603 19.27 -41.43 26.37
C ALA A 603 20.67 -41.72 26.94
N LEU A 604 20.76 -41.91 28.25
CA LEU A 604 21.91 -42.56 28.86
C LEU A 604 21.83 -44.01 28.40
N ASP A 605 22.58 -44.32 27.34
CA ASP A 605 22.82 -45.69 26.91
C ASP A 605 23.26 -46.52 28.12
N GLY A 606 22.55 -47.64 28.29
CA GLY A 606 22.71 -48.55 29.40
C GLY A 606 24.10 -49.19 29.49
N GLU A 607 24.41 -49.55 30.73
CA GLU A 607 25.17 -50.74 31.11
C GLU A 607 26.52 -50.96 30.40
N ARG A 608 27.56 -50.30 30.92
CA ARG A 608 28.88 -50.94 30.95
C ARG A 608 29.01 -51.73 32.25
N GLY A 609 28.78 -53.04 32.15
CA GLY A 609 29.25 -53.99 33.15
C GLY A 609 30.78 -53.98 33.23
N HIS A 610 31.27 -53.94 34.47
CA HIS A 610 32.63 -54.32 34.87
C HIS A 610 32.92 -55.80 34.50
N PRO A 611 34.19 -56.19 34.31
CA PRO A 611 35.19 -56.22 35.39
C PRO A 611 36.12 -55.00 35.41
#